data_AF-A0A6N3HBB1-F1
#
_entry.id   AF-A0A6N3HBB1-F1
#
_cell.length_a   1.000
_cell.length_b   1.000
_cell.length_c   1.000
_cell.angle_alpha   90.00
_cell.angle_beta   90.00
_cell.angle_gamma   90.00
#
_symmetry.space_group_name_H-M   'P 1'
#
loop_
_entity.id
_entity.type
_entity.pdbx_description
1 polymer ?
#
loop_
_entity_poly.entity_id
_entity_poly.type
_entity_poly.pdbx_seq_one_letter_code
_entity_poly.pdbx_strand_id
1 'polypeptide(L)'
;MSRPSVTYINQLAYADVPYPTTLNPGDVLREPYPSVARAGCGLCCVCMMVEFLTGERLSVEACINLSIRAGANYYGTDMNRLGRAAAKRFNLEMEVSQSVETLELWLEAGGCAVIHAGREHGLFSDGGHYLFADRLSMEADWEGGGAAMKIWLLDPSFKNRNTRGRTGGGGWN
;
A
#
# COMPACT_ATOMS: atom_id res chain seq x y z
N MET A 1 -18.94 -10.18 -13.85
CA MET A 1 -17.58 -10.16 -14.42
C MET A 1 -16.65 -10.79 -13.38
N SER A 2 -15.70 -11.64 -13.78
CA SER A 2 -14.71 -12.22 -12.85
C SER A 2 -13.71 -11.14 -12.42
N ARG A 3 -13.35 -11.11 -11.14
CA ARG A 3 -12.46 -10.09 -10.57
C ARG A 3 -11.07 -10.13 -11.23
N PRO A 4 -10.44 -8.98 -11.52
CA PRO A 4 -9.04 -8.95 -11.94
C PRO A 4 -8.15 -9.57 -10.86
N SER A 5 -7.22 -10.44 -11.26
CA SER A 5 -6.19 -10.95 -10.36
C SER A 5 -5.12 -9.89 -10.17
N VAL A 6 -4.90 -9.44 -8.93
CA VAL A 6 -3.77 -8.59 -8.55
C VAL A 6 -2.63 -9.45 -8.05
N THR A 7 -1.42 -9.16 -8.51
CA THR A 7 -0.21 -9.70 -7.89
C THR A 7 0.06 -8.92 -6.61
N TYR A 8 0.01 -9.62 -5.47
CA TYR A 8 0.37 -8.99 -4.20
C TYR A 8 1.86 -8.63 -4.17
N ILE A 9 2.16 -7.36 -3.86
CA ILE A 9 3.52 -6.83 -3.78
C ILE A 9 3.83 -6.47 -2.32
N ASN A 10 4.73 -7.25 -1.71
CA ASN A 10 5.21 -7.00 -0.35
C ASN A 10 6.49 -6.15 -0.40
N GLN A 11 6.47 -4.95 0.19
CA GLN A 11 7.61 -4.04 0.19
C GLN A 11 8.85 -4.66 0.87
N LEU A 12 8.65 -5.56 1.84
CA LEU A 12 9.74 -6.18 2.60
C LEU A 12 10.57 -7.14 1.74
N ALA A 13 10.04 -7.58 0.59
CA ALA A 13 10.78 -8.37 -0.39
C ALA A 13 11.84 -7.54 -1.15
N TYR A 14 11.83 -6.21 -1.00
CA TYR A 14 12.72 -5.27 -1.70
C TYR A 14 13.70 -4.61 -0.72
N ALA A 15 14.33 -5.42 0.14
CA ALA A 15 15.28 -4.94 1.14
C ALA A 15 16.55 -4.33 0.52
N ASP A 16 16.96 -4.83 -0.65
CA ASP A 16 18.18 -4.43 -1.35
C ASP A 16 17.93 -3.40 -2.47
N VAL A 17 16.68 -2.99 -2.69
CA VAL A 17 16.33 -1.99 -3.71
C VAL A 17 16.31 -0.60 -3.06
N PRO A 18 17.24 0.30 -3.41
CA PRO A 18 17.25 1.65 -2.86
C PRO A 18 16.07 2.46 -3.39
N TYR A 19 15.47 3.25 -2.50
CA TYR A 19 14.47 4.24 -2.84
C TYR A 19 14.99 5.61 -2.43
N PRO A 20 15.37 6.49 -3.39
CA PRO A 20 15.90 7.82 -3.09
C PRO A 20 14.88 8.75 -2.43
N THR A 21 14.60 8.57 -1.15
CA THR A 21 13.62 9.34 -0.37
C THR A 21 14.16 9.67 1.02
N THR A 22 13.54 10.64 1.67
CA THR A 22 13.75 10.94 3.09
C THR A 22 12.73 10.19 3.94
N LEU A 23 13.06 9.90 5.20
CA LEU A 23 12.12 9.22 6.10
C LEU A 23 11.43 10.17 7.08
N ASN A 24 11.99 11.37 7.30
CA ASN A 24 11.38 12.38 8.16
C ASN A 24 11.13 13.69 7.40
N PRO A 25 10.12 14.48 7.81
CA PRO A 25 9.89 15.79 7.22
C PRO A 25 11.07 16.72 7.53
N GLY A 26 11.54 17.47 6.55
CA GLY A 26 12.64 18.43 6.68
C GLY A 26 14.03 17.82 6.48
N ASP A 27 14.14 16.50 6.38
CA ASP A 27 15.42 15.84 6.09
C ASP A 27 15.94 16.21 4.70
N VAL A 28 17.27 16.28 4.59
CA VAL A 28 17.98 16.42 3.31
C VAL A 28 18.26 15.05 2.72
N LEU A 29 17.82 14.83 1.48
CA LEU A 29 18.07 13.62 0.71
C LEU A 29 19.58 13.41 0.53
N ARG A 30 20.11 12.29 1.05
CA ARG A 30 21.53 11.94 1.01
C ARG A 30 21.73 10.43 0.95
N GLU A 31 22.85 10.00 0.41
CA GLU A 31 23.23 8.58 0.41
C GLU A 31 23.81 8.13 1.77
N PRO A 32 23.69 6.83 2.13
CA PRO A 32 22.92 5.81 1.41
C PRO A 32 21.40 5.99 1.61
N TYR A 33 20.64 5.79 0.55
CA TYR A 33 19.18 5.92 0.58
C TYR A 33 18.51 4.77 1.36
N PRO A 34 17.33 5.00 1.96
CA PRO A 34 16.54 3.90 2.51
C PRO A 34 16.13 2.93 1.40
N SER A 35 15.88 1.68 1.74
CA SER A 35 15.33 0.71 0.78
C SER A 35 13.81 0.83 0.64
N VAL A 36 13.27 0.23 -0.42
CA VAL A 36 11.82 0.06 -0.60
C VAL A 36 11.20 -0.66 0.60
N ALA A 37 11.89 -1.62 1.21
CA ALA A 37 11.41 -2.25 2.45
C ALA A 37 11.13 -1.26 3.59
N ARG A 38 11.83 -0.12 3.64
CA ARG A 38 11.65 0.91 4.68
C ARG A 38 10.63 1.99 4.34
N ALA A 39 10.40 2.28 3.05
CA ALA A 39 9.62 3.45 2.62
C ALA A 39 8.73 3.23 1.38
N GLY A 40 8.56 1.97 0.97
CA GLY A 40 7.95 1.58 -0.30
C GLY A 40 6.47 1.27 -0.26
N CYS A 41 5.77 1.38 0.89
CA CYS A 41 4.34 1.03 1.01
C CYS A 41 3.50 1.71 -0.09
N GLY A 42 3.66 3.02 -0.28
CA GLY A 42 2.97 3.78 -1.33
C GLY A 42 3.30 3.29 -2.74
N LEU A 43 4.58 2.98 -3.03
CA LEU A 43 5.01 2.46 -4.33
C LEU A 43 4.33 1.12 -4.64
N CYS A 44 4.34 0.19 -3.67
CA CYS A 44 3.72 -1.12 -3.80
C CYS A 44 2.21 -1.02 -3.99
N CYS A 45 1.53 -0.13 -3.25
CA CYS A 45 0.11 0.15 -3.44
C CYS A 45 -0.20 0.64 -4.86
N VAL A 46 0.59 1.57 -5.42
CA VAL A 46 0.39 2.07 -6.79
C VAL A 46 0.64 0.98 -7.83
N CYS A 47 1.62 0.10 -7.62
CA CYS A 47 1.85 -1.02 -8.52
C CYS A 47 0.66 -1.99 -8.56
N MET A 48 0.11 -2.35 -7.39
CA MET A 48 -1.09 -3.19 -7.30
C MET A 48 -2.33 -2.50 -7.88
N MET A 49 -2.51 -1.20 -7.63
CA MET A 49 -3.59 -0.37 -8.18
C MET A 49 -3.58 -0.35 -9.72
N VAL A 50 -2.41 -0.18 -10.33
CA VAL A 50 -2.28 -0.19 -11.80
C VAL A 50 -2.66 -1.55 -12.38
N GLU A 51 -2.15 -2.65 -11.82
CA GLU A 51 -2.51 -3.99 -12.30
C GLU A 51 -4.01 -4.25 -12.11
N PHE A 52 -4.59 -3.81 -10.99
CA PHE A 52 -6.02 -3.95 -10.72
C PHE A 52 -6.90 -3.25 -11.76
N LEU A 53 -6.62 -1.97 -12.04
CA LEU A 53 -7.49 -1.13 -12.88
C LEU A 53 -7.26 -1.32 -14.38
N THR A 54 -6.05 -1.72 -14.78
CA THR A 54 -5.67 -1.73 -16.20
C THR A 54 -5.28 -3.11 -16.73
N GLY A 55 -4.96 -4.06 -15.84
CA GLY A 55 -4.30 -5.32 -16.20
C GLY A 55 -2.82 -5.17 -16.61
N GLU A 56 -2.29 -3.94 -16.68
CA GLU A 56 -0.88 -3.69 -16.96
C GLU A 56 -0.01 -3.86 -15.72
N ARG A 57 1.22 -4.32 -15.90
CA ARG A 57 2.19 -4.45 -14.80
C ARG A 57 3.11 -3.25 -14.73
N LEU A 58 3.06 -2.56 -13.59
CA LEU A 58 4.06 -1.56 -13.20
C LEU A 58 5.06 -2.21 -12.22
N SER A 59 6.34 -2.31 -12.61
CA SER A 59 7.37 -2.80 -11.69
C SER A 59 7.69 -1.78 -10.59
N VAL A 60 8.24 -2.25 -9.48
CA VAL A 60 8.68 -1.38 -8.37
C VAL A 60 9.73 -0.37 -8.83
N GLU A 61 10.68 -0.77 -9.67
CA GLU A 61 11.72 0.11 -10.24
C GLU A 61 11.12 1.17 -11.16
N ALA A 62 10.14 0.80 -11.98
CA ALA A 62 9.43 1.76 -12.82
C ALA A 62 8.61 2.75 -11.98
N CYS A 63 8.03 2.29 -10.87
CA CYS A 63 7.31 3.13 -9.92
C CYS A 63 8.23 4.07 -9.13
N ILE A 64 9.42 3.62 -8.72
CA ILE A 64 10.48 4.48 -8.13
C ILE A 64 10.80 5.62 -9.10
N ASN A 65 11.08 5.29 -10.36
CA ASN A 65 11.38 6.29 -11.38
C ASN A 65 10.21 7.24 -11.62
N LEU A 66 8.97 6.76 -11.57
CA LEU A 66 7.78 7.61 -11.65
C LEU A 66 7.69 8.56 -10.44
N SER A 67 7.95 8.06 -9.23
CA SER A 67 7.99 8.86 -8.00
C SER A 67 9.03 9.98 -8.08
N ILE A 68 10.25 9.66 -8.51
CA ILE A 68 11.34 10.65 -8.67
C ILE A 68 10.94 11.72 -9.70
N ARG A 69 10.45 11.33 -10.88
CA ARG A 69 10.03 12.28 -11.93
C ARG A 69 8.87 13.18 -11.48
N ALA A 70 7.98 12.66 -10.64
CA ALA A 70 6.86 13.40 -10.08
C ALA A 70 7.27 14.26 -8.85
N GLY A 71 8.52 14.15 -8.38
CA GLY A 71 8.96 14.76 -7.13
C GLY A 71 8.16 14.26 -5.92
N ALA A 72 7.75 13.00 -5.95
CA ALA A 72 6.95 12.34 -4.92
C ALA A 72 7.82 11.59 -3.88
N ASN A 73 9.11 11.47 -4.11
CA ASN A 73 10.10 10.77 -3.29
C ASN A 73 10.57 11.61 -2.09
N TYR A 74 9.62 12.07 -1.26
CA TYR A 74 9.90 12.86 -0.06
C TYR A 74 9.05 12.36 1.10
N TYR A 75 9.66 12.22 2.29
CA TYR A 75 9.03 11.67 3.48
C TYR A 75 8.30 10.34 3.19
N GLY A 76 9.05 9.36 2.69
CA GLY A 76 8.53 8.13 2.13
C GLY A 76 8.03 8.37 0.71
N THR A 77 6.72 8.53 0.56
CA THR A 77 6.08 8.78 -0.73
C THR A 77 4.90 9.75 -0.58
N ASP A 78 4.95 10.86 -1.31
CA ASP A 78 3.81 11.76 -1.48
C ASP A 78 2.80 11.14 -2.47
N MET A 79 1.75 10.55 -1.91
CA MET A 79 0.73 9.85 -2.69
C MET A 79 -0.14 10.77 -3.53
N ASN A 80 -0.26 12.06 -3.21
CA ASN A 80 -0.97 13.01 -4.07
C ASN A 80 -0.20 13.23 -5.37
N ARG A 81 1.13 13.35 -5.29
CA ARG A 81 1.98 13.50 -6.47
C ARG A 81 2.11 12.21 -7.26
N LEU A 82 2.43 11.11 -6.59
CA LEU A 82 2.60 9.81 -7.26
C LEU A 82 1.28 9.31 -7.87
N GLY A 83 0.17 9.41 -7.14
CA GLY A 83 -1.14 8.98 -7.62
C GLY A 83 -1.59 9.76 -8.85
N ARG A 84 -1.43 11.10 -8.86
CA ARG A 84 -1.72 11.92 -10.06
C ARG A 84 -0.81 11.56 -11.24
N ALA A 85 0.47 11.30 -10.98
CA ALA A 85 1.40 10.89 -12.03
C ALA A 85 1.03 9.51 -12.63
N ALA A 86 0.63 8.56 -11.79
CA ALA A 86 0.13 7.27 -12.22
C ALA A 86 -1.19 7.41 -12.99
N ALA A 87 -2.15 8.17 -12.45
CA ALA A 87 -3.44 8.40 -13.08
C ALA A 87 -3.29 9.00 -14.49
N LYS A 88 -2.43 10.02 -14.64
CA LYS A 88 -2.10 10.59 -15.95
C LYS A 88 -1.45 9.58 -16.88
N ARG A 89 -0.51 8.76 -16.37
CA ARG A 89 0.23 7.78 -17.18
C ARG A 89 -0.66 6.66 -17.72
N PHE A 90 -1.62 6.21 -16.92
CA PHE A 90 -2.46 5.06 -17.21
C PHE A 90 -3.90 5.44 -17.58
N ASN A 91 -4.16 6.73 -17.84
CA ASN A 91 -5.48 7.26 -18.19
C ASN A 91 -6.58 6.87 -17.20
N LEU A 92 -6.30 7.06 -15.91
CA LEU A 92 -7.23 6.77 -14.81
C LEU A 92 -7.81 8.05 -14.23
N GLU A 93 -9.01 7.94 -13.68
CA GLU A 93 -9.61 8.97 -12.84
C GLU A 93 -9.13 8.81 -11.40
N MET A 94 -8.95 9.94 -10.71
CA MET A 94 -8.47 9.96 -9.34
C MET A 94 -9.18 11.03 -8.54
N GLU A 95 -9.64 10.64 -7.34
CA GLU A 95 -10.13 11.55 -6.31
C GLU A 95 -9.30 11.37 -5.03
N VAL A 96 -9.13 12.46 -4.28
CA VAL A 96 -8.52 12.43 -2.95
C VAL A 96 -9.62 12.81 -1.95
N SER A 97 -9.94 11.91 -1.04
CA SER A 97 -11.02 12.08 -0.07
C SER A 97 -10.63 11.54 1.30
N GLN A 98 -11.34 11.99 2.33
CA GLN A 98 -11.28 11.50 3.70
C GLN A 98 -12.61 10.84 4.13
N SER A 99 -13.59 10.75 3.21
CA SER A 99 -14.92 10.22 3.46
C SER A 99 -14.98 8.72 3.18
N VAL A 100 -15.60 7.97 4.09
CA VAL A 100 -15.86 6.53 3.92
C VAL A 100 -16.88 6.31 2.81
N GLU A 101 -17.86 7.19 2.69
CA GLU A 101 -18.88 7.16 1.64
C GLU A 101 -18.24 7.30 0.24
N THR A 102 -17.23 8.17 0.10
CA THR A 102 -16.48 8.29 -1.17
C THR A 102 -15.74 6.99 -1.47
N LEU A 103 -15.12 6.38 -0.46
CA LEU A 103 -14.43 5.10 -0.61
C LEU A 103 -15.40 3.99 -1.03
N GLU A 104 -16.57 3.90 -0.40
CA GLU A 104 -17.63 2.95 -0.76
C GLU A 104 -18.05 3.12 -2.22
N LEU A 105 -18.38 4.35 -2.64
CA LEU A 105 -18.80 4.64 -4.00
C LEU A 105 -17.76 4.18 -5.04
N TRP A 106 -16.49 4.47 -4.82
CA TRP A 106 -15.42 4.03 -5.72
C TRP A 106 -15.25 2.51 -5.72
N LEU A 107 -15.31 1.85 -4.56
CA LEU A 107 -15.20 0.39 -4.48
C LEU A 107 -16.39 -0.34 -5.14
N GLU A 108 -17.61 0.18 -4.98
CA GLU A 108 -18.82 -0.34 -5.63
C GLU A 108 -18.79 -0.16 -7.14
N ALA A 109 -18.21 0.95 -7.62
CA ALA A 109 -18.01 1.23 -9.04
C ALA A 109 -16.91 0.37 -9.70
N GLY A 110 -16.25 -0.52 -8.94
CA GLY A 110 -15.13 -1.35 -9.42
C GLY A 110 -13.77 -0.65 -9.39
N GLY A 111 -13.69 0.50 -8.72
CA GLY A 111 -12.45 1.19 -8.41
C GLY A 111 -11.70 0.56 -7.22
N CYS A 112 -10.66 1.26 -6.78
CA CYS A 112 -9.82 0.86 -5.65
C CYS A 112 -9.25 2.11 -4.96
N ALA A 113 -8.68 1.96 -3.77
CA ALA A 113 -8.10 3.07 -3.04
C ALA A 113 -6.73 2.74 -2.44
N VAL A 114 -5.89 3.76 -2.30
CA VAL A 114 -4.70 3.72 -1.45
C VAL A 114 -5.01 4.49 -0.18
N ILE A 115 -5.10 3.79 0.95
CA ILE A 115 -5.52 4.33 2.23
C ILE A 115 -4.28 4.66 3.06
N HIS A 116 -4.22 5.86 3.61
CA HIS A 116 -3.21 6.24 4.58
C HIS A 116 -3.66 5.87 6.00
N ALA A 117 -3.01 4.89 6.62
CA ALA A 117 -3.41 4.29 7.91
C ALA A 117 -3.05 5.13 9.16
N GLY A 118 -2.83 6.44 9.01
CA GLY A 118 -2.61 7.40 10.10
C GLY A 118 -1.17 7.90 10.25
N ARG A 119 -0.97 8.91 11.13
CA ARG A 119 0.33 9.33 11.72
C ARG A 119 0.19 9.30 13.24
N GLU A 120 1.30 9.05 13.95
CA GLU A 120 1.48 8.96 15.42
C GLU A 120 0.24 8.46 16.20
N HIS A 121 0.30 7.19 16.63
CA HIS A 121 -0.80 6.44 17.27
C HIS A 121 -1.96 6.00 16.35
N GLY A 122 -1.69 5.82 15.05
CA GLY A 122 -2.61 5.15 14.14
C GLY A 122 -2.68 3.63 14.39
N LEU A 123 -3.78 2.99 13.94
CA LEU A 123 -4.13 1.59 14.23
C LEU A 123 -3.05 0.54 13.83
N PHE A 124 -2.06 0.92 13.00
CA PHE A 124 -1.08 -0.01 12.43
C PHE A 124 0.40 0.46 12.34
N SER A 125 0.77 1.71 12.70
CA SER A 125 2.19 2.15 12.62
C SER A 125 2.53 3.45 13.37
N ASP A 126 3.80 3.56 13.80
CA ASP A 126 4.40 4.76 14.42
C ASP A 126 4.88 5.81 13.38
N GLY A 127 4.79 5.49 12.08
CA GLY A 127 5.04 6.38 10.93
C GLY A 127 3.90 6.29 9.92
N GLY A 128 3.83 7.19 8.94
CA GLY A 128 2.81 7.13 7.88
C GLY A 128 2.89 5.81 7.10
N HIS A 129 1.78 5.07 7.01
CA HIS A 129 1.70 3.79 6.30
C HIS A 129 0.57 3.77 5.29
N TYR A 130 0.78 3.12 4.15
CA TYR A 130 -0.22 3.01 3.09
C TYR A 130 -0.67 1.57 2.90
N LEU A 131 -1.98 1.40 2.76
CA LEU A 131 -2.67 0.14 2.51
C LEU A 131 -3.39 0.23 1.16
N PHE A 132 -3.56 -0.90 0.49
CA PHE A 132 -4.33 -0.97 -0.76
C PHE A 132 -5.71 -1.60 -0.49
N ALA A 133 -6.78 -0.92 -0.87
CA ALA A 133 -8.15 -1.40 -0.72
C ALA A 133 -8.77 -1.68 -2.09
N ASP A 134 -9.31 -2.88 -2.28
CA ASP A 134 -9.77 -3.35 -3.60
C ASP A 134 -11.17 -4.00 -3.58
N ARG A 135 -11.83 -4.01 -2.42
CA ARG A 135 -13.14 -4.65 -2.26
C ARG A 135 -13.90 -4.13 -1.04
N LEU A 136 -15.20 -4.06 -1.25
CA LEU A 136 -16.26 -3.96 -0.26
C LEU A 136 -17.07 -5.28 -0.25
N SER A 137 -17.43 -5.79 0.93
CA SER A 137 -18.47 -6.82 1.08
C SER A 137 -19.44 -6.44 2.21
N MET A 138 -20.72 -6.75 2.03
CA MET A 138 -21.68 -6.79 3.13
C MET A 138 -21.73 -8.20 3.65
N GLU A 139 -21.38 -8.39 4.92
CA GLU A 139 -21.37 -9.70 5.56
C GLU A 139 -22.30 -9.69 6.76
N ALA A 140 -22.98 -10.82 7.00
CA ALA A 140 -23.82 -10.95 8.19
C ALA A 140 -22.95 -10.79 9.44
N ASP A 141 -23.38 -9.92 10.35
CA ASP A 141 -22.74 -9.81 11.64
C ASP A 141 -23.04 -11.07 12.47
N TRP A 142 -22.00 -11.59 13.11
CA TRP A 142 -22.03 -12.88 13.82
C TRP A 142 -22.84 -12.79 15.13
N GLU A 143 -23.16 -11.58 15.59
CA GLU A 143 -24.01 -11.31 16.76
C GLU A 143 -25.50 -11.07 16.43
N GLY A 144 -25.95 -11.34 15.20
CA GLY A 144 -27.38 -11.34 14.85
C GLY A 144 -28.04 -9.95 14.74
N GLY A 145 -27.24 -8.87 14.63
CA GLY A 145 -27.72 -7.48 14.64
C GLY A 145 -27.85 -6.78 13.28
N GLY A 146 -27.41 -7.37 12.17
CA GLY A 146 -27.50 -6.75 10.83
C GLY A 146 -26.36 -7.16 9.89
N ALA A 147 -26.33 -6.60 8.68
CA ALA A 147 -25.18 -6.73 7.78
C ALA A 147 -24.13 -5.67 8.15
N ALA A 148 -22.88 -6.10 8.32
CA ALA A 148 -21.74 -5.23 8.54
C ALA A 148 -20.93 -5.08 7.24
N MET A 149 -20.55 -3.85 6.96
CA MET A 149 -19.63 -3.53 5.87
C MET A 149 -18.22 -4.00 6.20
N LYS A 150 -17.58 -4.70 5.26
CA LYS A 150 -16.17 -5.07 5.33
C LYS A 150 -15.42 -4.52 4.12
N ILE A 151 -14.28 -3.89 4.40
CA ILE A 151 -13.32 -3.45 3.39
C ILE A 151 -12.12 -4.39 3.43
N TRP A 152 -11.72 -4.90 2.28
CA TRP A 152 -10.57 -5.79 2.17
C TRP A 152 -9.32 -4.97 1.88
N LEU A 153 -8.32 -5.12 2.76
CA LEU A 153 -7.07 -4.37 2.71
C LEU A 153 -5.90 -5.32 2.46
N LEU A 154 -5.05 -4.94 1.52
CA LEU A 154 -3.74 -5.54 1.28
C LEU A 154 -2.69 -4.62 1.88
N ASP A 155 -2.02 -5.13 2.93
CA ASP A 155 -0.91 -4.44 3.59
C ASP A 155 0.41 -4.83 2.90
N PRO A 156 1.11 -3.89 2.22
CA PRO A 156 2.41 -4.17 1.61
C PRO A 156 3.50 -4.55 2.61
N SER A 157 3.28 -4.35 3.91
CA SER A 157 4.21 -4.67 5.00
C SER A 157 3.81 -5.89 5.82
N PHE A 158 2.81 -6.65 5.39
CA PHE A 158 2.34 -7.82 6.14
C PHE A 158 3.49 -8.82 6.39
N LYS A 159 3.72 -9.12 7.67
CA LYS A 159 4.64 -10.19 8.11
C LYS A 159 3.81 -11.35 8.62
N ASN A 160 3.96 -12.53 8.00
CA ASN A 160 3.33 -13.72 8.53
C ASN A 160 3.94 -14.04 9.92
N ARG A 161 3.12 -14.04 10.97
CA ARG A 161 3.57 -14.22 12.37
C ARG A 161 4.12 -15.62 12.70
N ASN A 162 4.18 -16.53 11.74
CA ASN A 162 4.61 -17.92 11.93
C ASN A 162 6.12 -18.20 11.86
N THR A 163 6.98 -17.17 11.85
CA THR A 163 8.44 -17.36 11.93
C THR A 163 9.04 -16.83 13.25
N ARG A 164 8.36 -17.04 14.38
CA ARG A 164 9.08 -17.16 15.67
C ARG A 164 9.58 -18.59 15.76
N GLY A 165 10.90 -18.74 15.80
CA GLY A 165 11.59 -20.02 15.66
C GLY A 165 11.07 -21.12 16.59
N ARG A 166 10.94 -22.32 16.02
CA ARG A 166 11.23 -23.55 16.76
C ARG A 166 12.72 -23.49 17.14
N THR A 167 13.04 -22.83 18.25
CA THR A 167 14.28 -23.16 18.97
C THR A 167 14.13 -24.59 19.41
N GLY A 168 15.05 -25.42 18.92
CA GLY A 168 14.98 -26.87 18.99
C GLY A 168 14.76 -27.41 20.40
N GLY A 169 14.03 -28.52 20.46
CA GLY A 169 14.11 -29.43 21.59
C GLY A 169 15.56 -29.88 21.73
N GLY A 170 16.25 -29.35 22.74
CA GLY A 170 17.44 -29.95 23.31
C GLY A 170 16.98 -30.85 24.45
N GLY A 171 16.69 -32.11 24.15
CA GLY A 171 16.70 -33.16 25.14
C GLY A 171 18.16 -33.58 25.37
N TRP A 172 18.59 -33.61 26.62
CA TRP A 172 19.70 -34.44 27.08
C TRP A 172 19.33 -34.99 28.47
N ASN A 173 19.67 -36.28 28.65
CA ASN A 173 19.56 -37.08 29.87
C ASN A 173 20.18 -36.40 31.10
#